data_AF-A0A7X6XB53-F1
#
_entry.id   AF-A0A7X6XB53-F1
#
_cell.length_a   1.000
_cell.length_b   1.000
_cell.length_c   1.000
_cell.angle_alpha   90.00
_cell.angle_beta   90.00
_cell.angle_gamma   90.00
#
_symmetry.space_group_name_H-M   'P 1'
#
loop_
_entity.id
_entity.type
_entity.pdbx_description
1 polymer ?
#
loop_
_entity_poly.entity_id
_entity_poly.type
_entity_poly.pdbx_seq_one_letter_code
_entity_poly.pdbx_strand_id
1 'polypeptide(L)'
;MLKILKTKTESGYLFKITTEEGSFEISFEGNLDLYFRNVLDDNTLYDEPYQKTFRITKENYFLYSLFEELYNKIKESRVYEVRENDFLMYGNVSETEENIKNVELWNKQLNYYQKQNPERLFKNNAVEWHCDDYSYNEGNILKVEDGNEEFLVTFIKRVVDTIYSTNSVRFRNSGSRYIPFNFLFMDMYNKLCNYEPENNQIHIEEYLYQKKLMLKRNEK
;
A
#
# COMPACT_ATOMS: atom_id res chain seq x y z
N MET A 1 5.48 -7.73 18.11
CA MET A 1 6.17 -6.42 18.02
C MET A 1 6.28 -6.01 16.57
N LEU A 2 5.57 -4.96 16.20
CA LEU A 2 5.58 -4.37 14.86
C LEU A 2 6.91 -3.64 14.59
N LYS A 3 7.63 -4.02 13.53
CA LYS A 3 8.93 -3.46 13.13
C LYS A 3 9.01 -3.22 11.64
N ILE A 4 9.81 -2.22 11.25
CA ILE A 4 10.10 -1.91 9.85
C ILE A 4 11.62 -1.93 9.65
N LEU A 5 12.09 -2.75 8.72
CA LEU A 5 13.46 -2.72 8.22
C LEU A 5 13.47 -2.08 6.84
N LYS A 6 14.22 -0.99 6.69
CA LYS A 6 14.40 -0.25 5.44
C LYS A 6 15.74 -0.62 4.81
N THR A 7 15.71 -1.10 3.57
CA THR A 7 16.91 -1.49 2.81
C THR A 7 16.93 -0.74 1.49
N LYS A 8 18.07 -0.11 1.15
CA LYS A 8 18.22 0.57 -0.14
C LYS A 8 18.44 -0.46 -1.26
N THR A 9 17.74 -0.29 -2.38
CA THR A 9 17.87 -1.09 -3.60
C THR A 9 18.31 -0.21 -4.77
N GLU A 10 18.55 -0.80 -5.94
CA GLU A 10 18.91 -0.03 -7.15
C GLU A 10 17.79 0.92 -7.59
N SER A 11 16.53 0.50 -7.41
CA SER A 11 15.35 1.25 -7.87
C SER A 11 14.72 2.13 -6.79
N GLY A 12 15.09 1.96 -5.51
CA GLY A 12 14.50 2.72 -4.40
C GLY A 12 14.79 2.09 -3.05
N TYR A 13 13.74 1.81 -2.28
CA TYR A 13 13.80 1.14 -0.99
C TYR A 13 12.89 -0.10 -0.95
N LEU A 14 13.38 -1.13 -0.27
CA LEU A 14 12.62 -2.29 0.18
C LEU A 14 12.30 -2.09 1.67
N PHE A 15 11.04 -2.27 2.04
CA PHE A 15 10.60 -2.26 3.44
C PHE A 15 10.13 -3.64 3.83
N LYS A 16 10.80 -4.29 4.78
CA LYS A 16 10.32 -5.50 5.43
C LYS A 16 9.59 -5.14 6.71
N ILE A 17 8.29 -5.39 6.74
CA ILE A 17 7.40 -5.15 7.88
C ILE A 17 7.22 -6.47 8.62
N THR A 18 7.65 -6.53 9.87
CA THR A 18 7.53 -7.71 10.73
C THR A 18 6.49 -7.46 11.80
N THR A 19 5.55 -8.40 11.91
CA THR A 19 4.44 -8.43 12.86
C THR A 19 4.55 -9.67 13.75
N GLU A 20 3.58 -9.94 14.62
CA GLU A 20 3.51 -11.21 15.33
C GLU A 20 3.13 -12.38 14.41
N GLU A 21 2.43 -12.09 13.31
CA GLU A 21 1.96 -13.10 12.37
C GLU A 21 3.03 -13.53 11.36
N GLY A 22 4.13 -12.78 11.24
CA GLY A 22 5.20 -13.01 10.26
C GLY A 22 5.65 -11.69 9.61
N SER A 23 6.23 -11.77 8.42
CA SER A 23 6.68 -10.57 7.70
C SER A 23 6.09 -10.44 6.30
N PHE A 24 5.96 -9.21 5.84
CA PHE A 24 5.71 -8.90 4.43
C PHE A 24 6.62 -7.76 3.97
N GLU A 25 6.72 -7.58 2.67
CA GLU A 25 7.58 -6.60 2.02
C GLU A 25 6.78 -5.63 1.16
N ILE A 26 7.27 -4.39 1.11
CA ILE A 26 6.85 -3.37 0.16
C ILE A 26 8.08 -2.91 -0.62
N SER A 27 8.05 -3.03 -1.95
CA SER A 27 9.15 -2.63 -2.83
C SER A 27 8.69 -1.86 -4.06
N PHE A 28 9.46 -0.84 -4.43
CA PHE A 28 9.40 -0.21 -5.75
C PHE A 28 10.52 -0.79 -6.61
N GLU A 29 10.19 -1.27 -7.80
CA GLU A 29 11.11 -2.03 -8.66
C GLU A 29 11.39 -1.32 -10.00
N GLY A 30 12.38 -1.79 -10.75
CA GLY A 30 12.92 -1.10 -11.93
C GLY A 30 11.95 -0.93 -13.10
N ASN A 31 10.80 -1.60 -13.07
CA ASN A 31 9.69 -1.39 -13.99
C ASN A 31 8.77 -0.21 -13.58
N LEU A 32 9.16 0.55 -12.56
CA LEU A 32 8.43 1.66 -11.99
C LEU A 32 7.09 1.27 -11.35
N ASP A 33 6.95 0.03 -10.90
CA ASP A 33 5.76 -0.44 -10.20
C ASP A 33 6.04 -0.78 -8.73
N LEU A 34 4.96 -0.85 -7.96
CA LEU A 34 5.00 -1.17 -6.54
C LEU A 34 4.54 -2.61 -6.32
N TYR A 35 5.18 -3.29 -5.37
CA TYR A 35 4.93 -4.68 -5.04
C TYR A 35 4.73 -4.84 -3.53
N PHE A 36 3.68 -5.55 -3.17
CA PHE A 36 3.47 -6.04 -1.81
C PHE A 36 3.67 -7.54 -1.82
N ARG A 37 4.54 -8.07 -0.96
CA ARG A 37 4.90 -9.50 -0.97
C ARG A 37 4.81 -10.09 0.41
N ASN A 38 4.11 -11.19 0.57
CA ASN A 38 4.24 -11.98 1.80
C ASN A 38 5.62 -12.67 1.82
N VAL A 39 6.39 -12.47 2.89
CA VAL A 39 7.67 -13.16 3.13
C VAL A 39 7.39 -14.39 3.98
N LEU A 40 7.34 -15.55 3.34
CA LEU A 40 7.19 -16.83 4.02
C LEU A 40 8.55 -17.28 4.58
N ASP A 41 8.57 -17.70 5.84
CA ASP A 41 9.77 -18.20 6.51
C ASP A 41 10.09 -19.68 6.18
N ASP A 42 9.19 -20.37 5.46
CA ASP A 42 9.33 -21.76 5.04
C ASP A 42 8.75 -22.04 3.64
N ASN A 43 8.94 -23.27 3.14
CA ASN A 43 8.52 -23.76 1.81
C ASN A 43 6.98 -23.79 1.59
N THR A 44 6.18 -23.01 2.32
CA THR A 44 4.72 -22.88 2.17
C THR A 44 4.27 -22.19 0.88
N LEU A 45 5.20 -21.90 -0.04
CA LEU A 45 4.94 -21.43 -1.41
C LEU A 45 3.95 -22.32 -2.18
N TYR A 46 3.76 -23.57 -1.77
CA TYR A 46 3.03 -24.60 -2.49
C TYR A 46 1.61 -24.91 -1.94
N ASP A 47 1.21 -24.33 -0.81
CA ASP A 47 -0.11 -24.62 -0.24
C ASP A 47 -1.17 -23.65 -0.80
N GLU A 48 -2.27 -24.19 -1.33
CA GLU A 48 -3.44 -23.45 -1.85
C GLU A 48 -4.73 -24.09 -1.29
N PRO A 49 -5.76 -23.31 -0.92
CA PRO A 49 -5.79 -21.85 -0.85
C PRO A 49 -5.02 -21.33 0.37
N TYR A 50 -4.14 -20.35 0.15
CA TYR A 50 -3.38 -19.71 1.24
C TYR A 50 -3.81 -18.26 1.44
N GLN A 51 -4.26 -17.98 2.66
CA GLN A 51 -4.57 -16.65 3.13
C GLN A 51 -3.70 -16.33 4.34
N LYS A 52 -3.06 -15.15 4.33
CA LYS A 52 -2.29 -14.65 5.46
C LYS A 52 -2.68 -13.23 5.80
N THR A 53 -3.02 -13.00 7.06
CA THR A 53 -3.36 -11.68 7.60
C THR A 53 -2.27 -11.21 8.54
N PHE A 54 -1.87 -9.95 8.40
CA PHE A 54 -0.94 -9.23 9.25
C PHE A 54 -1.68 -8.10 9.97
N ARG A 55 -1.40 -7.91 11.27
CA ARG A 55 -2.01 -6.84 12.04
C ARG A 55 -1.09 -5.63 12.12
N ILE A 56 -1.56 -4.49 11.61
CA ILE A 56 -0.89 -3.20 11.73
C ILE A 56 -1.56 -2.44 12.88
N THR A 57 -0.86 -2.34 13.99
CA THR A 57 -1.34 -1.68 15.22
C THR A 57 -0.61 -0.38 15.47
N LYS A 58 -1.07 0.39 16.46
CA LYS A 58 -0.42 1.63 16.90
C LYS A 58 0.91 1.42 17.66
N GLU A 59 1.47 0.19 17.68
CA GLU A 59 2.85 -0.07 18.12
C GLU A 59 3.89 0.68 17.27
N ASN A 60 3.59 0.87 15.99
CA ASN A 60 4.32 1.74 15.09
C ASN A 60 3.29 2.68 14.46
N TYR A 61 3.13 3.86 15.06
CA TYR A 61 2.05 4.76 14.67
C TYR A 61 2.27 5.36 13.30
N PHE A 62 3.53 5.58 12.92
CA PHE A 62 3.88 6.00 11.57
C PHE A 62 3.28 5.05 10.52
N LEU A 63 3.55 3.74 10.62
CA LEU A 63 2.99 2.76 9.68
C LEU A 63 1.47 2.66 9.78
N TYR A 64 0.92 2.68 11.00
CA TYR A 64 -0.53 2.67 11.21
C TYR A 64 -1.20 3.84 10.48
N SER A 65 -0.69 5.06 10.64
CA SER A 65 -1.24 6.28 10.02
C SER A 65 -1.17 6.24 8.49
N LEU A 66 -0.17 5.56 7.92
CA LEU A 66 -0.07 5.37 6.48
C LEU A 66 -1.19 4.48 5.93
N PHE A 67 -1.49 3.37 6.62
CA PHE A 67 -2.62 2.52 6.27
C PHE A 67 -3.97 3.22 6.51
N GLU A 68 -4.09 3.99 7.59
CA GLU A 68 -5.27 4.80 7.88
C GLU A 68 -5.54 5.83 6.79
N GLU A 69 -4.51 6.57 6.37
CA GLU A 69 -4.61 7.55 5.30
C GLU A 69 -4.97 6.90 3.97
N LEU A 70 -4.29 5.80 3.60
CA LEU A 70 -4.59 5.05 2.38
C LEU A 70 -6.05 4.56 2.37
N TYR A 71 -6.49 3.93 3.46
CA TYR A 71 -7.83 3.39 3.60
C TYR A 71 -8.90 4.50 3.48
N ASN A 72 -8.73 5.60 4.23
CA ASN A 72 -9.68 6.69 4.23
C ASN A 72 -9.74 7.41 2.88
N LYS A 73 -8.59 7.66 2.22
CA LYS A 73 -8.59 8.25 0.88
C LYS A 73 -9.33 7.37 -0.13
N ILE A 74 -9.11 6.05 -0.11
CA ILE A 74 -9.82 5.14 -1.01
C ILE A 74 -11.33 5.09 -0.68
N LYS A 75 -11.68 4.98 0.60
CA LYS A 75 -13.08 4.97 1.08
C LYS A 75 -13.85 6.21 0.67
N GLU A 76 -13.24 7.38 0.82
CA GLU A 76 -13.81 8.68 0.41
C GLU A 76 -13.68 8.93 -1.10
N SER A 77 -13.12 7.97 -1.85
CA SER A 77 -12.79 8.11 -3.26
C SER A 77 -11.91 9.32 -3.56
N ARG A 78 -11.10 9.81 -2.62
CA ARG A 78 -10.17 10.93 -2.84
C ARG A 78 -8.99 10.45 -3.66
N VAL A 79 -9.01 10.79 -4.94
CA VAL A 79 -7.94 10.44 -5.88
C VAL A 79 -6.85 11.50 -5.90
N TYR A 80 -5.70 11.15 -6.49
CA TYR A 80 -4.60 12.09 -6.68
C TYR A 80 -5.05 13.24 -7.60
N GLU A 81 -4.77 14.47 -7.19
CA GLU A 81 -4.95 15.67 -8.00
C GLU A 81 -3.58 16.07 -8.53
N VAL A 82 -3.43 16.02 -9.85
CA VAL A 82 -2.21 16.41 -10.53
C VAL A 82 -2.01 17.90 -10.37
N ARG A 83 -0.81 18.29 -9.97
CA ARG A 83 -0.38 19.68 -9.79
C ARG A 83 0.59 20.04 -10.90
N GLU A 84 0.74 21.34 -11.16
CA GLU A 84 1.68 21.85 -12.16
C GLU A 84 3.11 21.34 -11.93
N ASN A 85 3.53 21.26 -10.65
CA ASN A 85 4.85 20.77 -10.27
C ASN A 85 5.11 19.29 -10.65
N ASP A 86 4.06 18.50 -10.88
CA ASP A 86 4.20 17.09 -11.29
C ASP A 86 4.71 16.96 -12.73
N PHE A 87 4.48 17.99 -13.56
CA PHE A 87 4.95 18.03 -14.95
C PHE A 87 6.37 18.57 -15.10
N LEU A 88 6.91 19.23 -14.07
CA LEU A 88 8.28 19.79 -14.10
C LEU A 88 9.36 18.71 -14.24
N MET A 89 9.05 17.45 -13.96
CA MET A 89 9.95 16.31 -14.07
C MET A 89 10.15 15.81 -15.52
N TYR A 90 9.31 16.23 -16.47
CA TYR A 90 9.34 15.75 -17.86
C TYR A 90 10.15 16.63 -18.84
N GLY A 91 11.02 17.48 -18.31
CA GLY A 91 11.98 18.28 -19.09
C GLY A 91 11.62 19.76 -19.13
N ASN A 92 12.62 20.58 -19.48
CA ASN A 92 12.64 22.05 -19.51
C ASN A 92 11.46 22.67 -20.29
N VAL A 93 10.28 22.68 -19.70
CA VAL A 93 9.14 23.46 -20.20
C VAL A 93 8.97 24.57 -19.18
N SER A 94 9.22 25.82 -19.59
CA SER A 94 8.81 26.99 -18.83
C SER A 94 7.33 26.85 -18.45
N GLU A 95 6.85 27.58 -17.44
CA GLU A 95 5.42 27.66 -17.11
C GLU A 95 4.60 28.11 -18.34
N THR A 96 4.25 27.18 -19.22
CA THR A 96 3.51 27.43 -20.45
C THR A 96 2.05 27.08 -20.21
N GLU A 97 1.14 27.79 -20.88
CA GLU A 97 -0.29 27.47 -20.91
C GLU A 97 -0.58 26.00 -21.28
N GLU A 98 0.37 25.32 -21.94
CA GLU A 98 0.31 23.91 -22.30
C GLU A 98 0.39 22.98 -21.08
N ASN A 99 1.23 23.29 -20.08
CA ASN A 99 1.30 22.51 -18.83
C ASN A 99 0.00 22.62 -18.05
N ILE A 100 -0.60 23.82 -17.96
CA ILE A 100 -1.89 24.04 -17.30
C ILE A 100 -2.98 23.22 -18.00
N LYS A 101 -3.06 23.27 -19.34
CA LYS A 101 -4.02 22.46 -20.11
C LYS A 101 -3.79 20.95 -19.91
N ASN A 102 -2.54 20.52 -19.80
CA ASN A 102 -2.21 19.12 -19.52
C ASN A 102 -2.66 18.71 -18.11
N VAL A 103 -2.41 19.52 -17.07
CA VAL A 103 -2.90 19.30 -15.70
C VAL A 103 -4.42 19.15 -15.69
N GLU A 104 -5.14 20.09 -16.31
CA GLU A 104 -6.60 20.05 -16.40
C GLU A 104 -7.11 18.79 -17.11
N LEU A 105 -6.47 18.41 -18.23
CA LEU A 105 -6.83 17.22 -18.98
C LEU A 105 -6.61 15.95 -18.16
N TRP A 106 -5.47 15.83 -17.48
CA TRP A 106 -5.17 14.72 -16.61
C TRP A 106 -6.15 14.62 -15.45
N ASN A 107 -6.39 15.71 -14.72
CA ASN A 107 -7.38 15.72 -13.64
C ASN A 107 -8.79 15.37 -14.13
N LYS A 108 -9.19 15.81 -15.33
CA LYS A 108 -10.46 15.40 -15.95
C LYS A 108 -10.51 13.89 -16.22
N GLN A 109 -9.42 13.30 -16.70
CA GLN A 109 -9.32 11.85 -16.92
C GLN A 109 -9.34 11.08 -15.60
N LEU A 110 -8.57 11.49 -14.59
CA LEU A 110 -8.55 10.83 -13.28
C LEU A 110 -9.93 10.89 -12.62
N ASN A 111 -10.62 12.04 -12.68
CA ASN A 111 -12.00 12.20 -12.20
C ASN A 111 -13.00 11.30 -12.95
N TYR A 112 -12.80 11.08 -14.25
CA TYR A 112 -13.62 10.13 -15.01
C TYR A 112 -13.41 8.69 -14.51
N TYR A 113 -12.16 8.25 -14.37
CA TYR A 113 -11.84 6.91 -13.88
C TYR A 113 -12.26 6.69 -12.42
N GLN A 114 -12.11 7.71 -11.58
CA GLN A 114 -12.59 7.72 -10.20
C GLN A 114 -14.08 7.38 -10.14
N LYS A 115 -14.93 7.91 -11.03
CA LYS A 115 -16.38 7.62 -11.00
C LYS A 115 -16.73 6.18 -11.40
N GLN A 116 -15.86 5.48 -12.11
CA GLN A 116 -16.13 4.15 -12.66
C GLN A 116 -15.70 3.00 -11.73
N ASN A 117 -14.75 3.26 -10.83
CA ASN A 117 -14.02 2.21 -10.10
C ASN A 117 -14.12 2.18 -8.55
N PRO A 118 -14.83 3.06 -7.80
CA PRO A 118 -14.73 3.03 -6.33
C PRO A 118 -15.29 1.74 -5.75
N GLU A 119 -16.45 1.29 -6.23
CA GLU A 119 -17.11 0.07 -5.72
C GLU A 119 -16.31 -1.21 -6.00
N ARG A 120 -15.42 -1.19 -6.99
CA ARG A 120 -14.58 -2.34 -7.34
C ARG A 120 -13.37 -2.47 -6.42
N LEU A 121 -12.82 -1.33 -5.99
CA LEU A 121 -11.66 -1.28 -5.10
C LEU A 121 -12.08 -1.25 -3.63
N PHE A 122 -13.14 -0.52 -3.29
CA PHE A 122 -13.69 -0.43 -1.94
C PHE A 122 -15.05 -1.12 -1.86
N LYS A 123 -15.09 -2.26 -1.17
CA LYS A 123 -16.31 -3.06 -0.99
C LYS A 123 -16.29 -3.75 0.37
N ASN A 124 -17.46 -3.98 0.95
CA ASN A 124 -17.59 -4.63 2.26
C ASN A 124 -16.70 -4.01 3.36
N ASN A 125 -16.57 -2.67 3.36
CA ASN A 125 -15.71 -1.93 4.28
C ASN A 125 -14.20 -2.29 4.18
N ALA A 126 -13.76 -2.78 3.02
CA ALA A 126 -12.40 -3.19 2.75
C ALA A 126 -11.89 -2.59 1.43
N VAL A 127 -10.60 -2.25 1.39
CA VAL A 127 -9.87 -2.02 0.14
C VAL A 127 -9.42 -3.38 -0.38
N GLU A 128 -9.84 -3.79 -1.57
CA GLU A 128 -9.46 -5.04 -2.21
C GLU A 128 -8.80 -4.79 -3.58
N TRP A 129 -7.48 -4.90 -3.61
CA TRP A 129 -6.69 -4.79 -4.82
C TRP A 129 -6.38 -6.17 -5.40
N HIS A 130 -6.89 -6.44 -6.60
CA HIS A 130 -6.56 -7.63 -7.37
C HIS A 130 -5.32 -7.34 -8.22
N CYS A 131 -4.31 -8.19 -8.13
CA CYS A 131 -3.04 -8.05 -8.83
C CYS A 131 -3.23 -7.75 -10.34
N ASP A 132 -2.56 -6.72 -10.83
CA ASP A 132 -2.67 -6.27 -12.23
C ASP A 132 -1.99 -7.22 -13.24
N ASP A 133 -1.26 -8.24 -12.77
CA ASP A 133 -0.58 -9.23 -13.64
C ASP A 133 -1.52 -10.27 -14.25
N TYR A 134 -2.71 -10.45 -13.70
CA TYR A 134 -3.65 -11.50 -14.08
C TYR A 134 -5.05 -10.94 -14.36
N SER A 135 -5.94 -11.80 -14.86
CA SER A 135 -7.35 -11.46 -14.95
C SER A 135 -7.94 -11.21 -13.56
N TYR A 136 -9.05 -10.46 -13.49
CA TYR A 136 -9.63 -10.04 -12.21
C TYR A 136 -9.91 -11.21 -11.26
N ASN A 137 -10.34 -12.36 -11.80
CA ASN A 137 -10.73 -13.51 -10.97
C ASN A 137 -9.55 -14.38 -10.55
N GLU A 138 -8.41 -14.27 -11.23
CA GLU A 138 -7.25 -15.16 -11.05
C GLU A 138 -6.13 -14.49 -10.22
N GLY A 139 -6.01 -13.18 -10.27
CA GLY A 139 -4.93 -12.47 -9.58
C GLY A 139 -4.97 -12.60 -8.06
N ASN A 140 -3.78 -12.68 -7.45
CA ASN A 140 -3.62 -12.54 -6.01
C ASN A 140 -4.25 -11.23 -5.51
N ILE A 141 -4.72 -11.23 -4.27
CA ILE A 141 -5.40 -10.07 -3.70
C ILE A 141 -4.63 -9.55 -2.49
N LEU A 142 -4.48 -8.22 -2.44
CA LEU A 142 -4.21 -7.50 -1.20
C LEU A 142 -5.52 -6.91 -0.71
N LYS A 143 -5.92 -7.28 0.51
CA LYS A 143 -7.09 -6.74 1.20
C LYS A 143 -6.63 -5.93 2.42
N VAL A 144 -7.18 -4.74 2.60
CA VAL A 144 -6.94 -3.87 3.77
C VAL A 144 -8.29 -3.56 4.42
N GLU A 145 -8.44 -3.96 5.68
CA GLU A 145 -9.64 -3.75 6.48
C GLU A 145 -9.35 -2.91 7.71
N ASP A 146 -10.26 -2.00 8.04
CA ASP A 146 -10.26 -1.25 9.31
C ASP A 146 -10.89 -2.10 10.41
N GLY A 147 -10.07 -2.56 11.36
CA GLY A 147 -10.47 -3.28 12.57
C GLY A 147 -10.75 -2.38 13.77
N ASN A 148 -10.98 -1.08 13.54
CA ASN A 148 -11.12 0.02 14.51
C ASN A 148 -9.83 0.40 15.26
N GLU A 149 -9.12 -0.58 15.83
CA GLU A 149 -7.88 -0.33 16.59
C GLU A 149 -6.61 -0.79 15.86
N GLU A 150 -6.79 -1.49 14.75
CA GLU A 150 -5.75 -2.08 13.92
C GLU A 150 -6.22 -2.15 12.47
N PHE A 151 -5.28 -2.14 11.54
CA PHE A 151 -5.56 -2.50 10.15
C PHE A 151 -5.18 -3.96 9.91
N LEU A 152 -6.08 -4.70 9.26
CA LEU A 152 -5.83 -6.06 8.81
C LEU A 152 -5.36 -6.01 7.38
N VAL A 153 -4.12 -6.43 7.14
CA VAL A 153 -3.52 -6.52 5.81
C VAL A 153 -3.47 -7.99 5.41
N THR A 154 -4.34 -8.39 4.50
CA THR A 154 -4.52 -9.79 4.11
C THR A 154 -4.04 -10.02 2.69
N PHE A 155 -3.14 -10.98 2.54
CA PHE A 155 -2.72 -11.53 1.26
C PHE A 155 -3.54 -12.79 0.97
N ILE A 156 -4.18 -12.85 -0.18
CA ILE A 156 -4.93 -14.02 -0.66
C ILE A 156 -4.24 -14.50 -1.94
N LYS A 157 -3.60 -15.67 -1.86
CA LYS A 157 -3.07 -16.36 -3.02
C LYS A 157 -4.25 -16.99 -3.78
N ARG A 158 -4.27 -16.81 -5.10
CA ARG A 158 -5.31 -17.38 -5.99
C ARG A 158 -4.74 -18.09 -7.21
N VAL A 159 -3.47 -17.82 -7.55
CA VAL A 159 -2.81 -18.40 -8.71
C VAL A 159 -2.17 -19.72 -8.31
N VAL A 160 -2.67 -20.80 -8.90
CA VAL A 160 -2.11 -22.15 -8.79
C VAL A 160 -0.74 -22.20 -9.47
N ASP A 161 0.20 -22.84 -8.76
CA ASP A 161 1.61 -23.08 -9.08
C ASP A 161 1.99 -22.98 -10.56
N THR A 162 2.51 -21.81 -10.92
CA THR A 162 3.53 -21.72 -11.98
C THR A 162 4.87 -21.43 -11.29
N ILE A 163 5.99 -21.80 -11.90
CA ILE A 163 7.34 -21.46 -11.41
C ILE A 163 7.58 -19.94 -11.29
N TYR A 164 6.64 -19.12 -11.79
CA TYR A 164 6.62 -17.67 -11.72
C TYR A 164 5.53 -17.12 -10.78
N SER A 165 4.74 -17.99 -10.14
CA SER A 165 3.72 -17.57 -9.17
C SER A 165 4.43 -17.06 -7.93
N THR A 166 4.34 -15.75 -7.72
CA THR A 166 4.86 -15.08 -6.53
C THR A 166 3.69 -14.82 -5.60
N ASN A 167 3.93 -14.81 -4.28
CA ASN A 167 2.96 -14.30 -3.30
C ASN A 167 2.93 -12.77 -3.28
N SER A 168 3.12 -12.17 -4.47
CA SER A 168 3.14 -10.74 -4.66
C SER A 168 1.80 -10.25 -5.19
N VAL A 169 1.48 -9.03 -4.82
CA VAL A 169 0.43 -8.22 -5.39
C VAL A 169 1.11 -7.00 -5.99
N ARG A 170 1.07 -6.91 -7.32
CA ARG A 170 1.64 -5.80 -8.09
C ARG A 170 0.60 -4.69 -8.29
N PHE A 171 1.05 -3.46 -8.11
CA PHE A 171 0.32 -2.23 -8.36
C PHE A 171 0.97 -1.55 -9.56
N ARG A 172 0.33 -1.61 -10.73
CA ARG A 172 0.90 -1.01 -11.93
C ARG A 172 0.72 0.50 -11.93
N ASN A 173 1.74 1.24 -12.30
CA ASN A 173 1.65 2.68 -12.52
C ASN A 173 1.20 3.04 -13.94
N SER A 174 1.30 2.09 -14.88
CA SER A 174 0.74 2.21 -16.22
C SER A 174 -0.17 1.03 -16.55
N GLY A 175 -1.36 1.32 -17.09
CA GLY A 175 -2.34 0.30 -17.48
C GLY A 175 -2.97 -0.46 -16.31
N SER A 176 -2.94 0.08 -15.09
CA SER A 176 -3.63 -0.53 -13.95
C SER A 176 -5.15 -0.49 -14.14
N ARG A 177 -5.82 -1.55 -13.71
CA ARG A 177 -7.28 -1.63 -13.70
C ARG A 177 -7.93 -0.66 -12.72
N TYR A 178 -7.16 -0.18 -11.75
CA TYR A 178 -7.62 0.67 -10.66
C TYR A 178 -7.12 2.11 -10.77
N ILE A 179 -6.66 2.56 -11.95
CA ILE A 179 -6.40 3.99 -12.15
C ILE A 179 -7.63 4.78 -11.69
N PRO A 180 -7.46 5.85 -10.90
CA PRO A 180 -6.20 6.48 -10.48
C PRO A 180 -5.68 6.07 -9.09
N PHE A 181 -6.26 5.05 -8.46
CA PHE A 181 -5.96 4.69 -7.08
C PHE A 181 -4.55 4.12 -6.86
N ASN A 182 -3.85 3.67 -7.91
CA ASN A 182 -2.44 3.28 -7.84
C ASN A 182 -1.56 4.40 -7.24
N PHE A 183 -1.90 5.67 -7.53
CA PHE A 183 -1.16 6.81 -6.99
C PHE A 183 -1.25 6.93 -5.46
N LEU A 184 -2.32 6.42 -4.83
CA LEU A 184 -2.44 6.45 -3.37
C LEU A 184 -1.50 5.44 -2.70
N PHE A 185 -1.29 4.27 -3.33
CA PHE A 185 -0.30 3.30 -2.87
C PHE A 185 1.12 3.83 -3.08
N MET A 186 1.37 4.53 -4.20
CA MET A 186 2.64 5.22 -4.44
C MET A 186 2.90 6.36 -3.45
N ASP A 187 1.89 7.16 -3.11
CA ASP A 187 1.98 8.20 -2.06
C ASP A 187 2.35 7.58 -0.71
N MET A 188 1.69 6.47 -0.34
CA MET A 188 2.02 5.72 0.87
C MET A 188 3.47 5.22 0.86
N TYR A 189 3.94 4.66 -0.25
CA TYR A 189 5.33 4.23 -0.42
C TYR A 189 6.33 5.39 -0.29
N ASN A 190 6.06 6.52 -0.95
CA ASN A 190 6.91 7.71 -0.90
C ASN A 190 7.01 8.27 0.53
N LYS A 191 5.92 8.24 1.29
CA LYS A 191 5.97 8.59 2.72
C LYS A 191 6.79 7.60 3.51
N LEU A 192 6.64 6.30 3.26
CA LEU A 192 7.46 5.25 3.88
C LEU A 192 8.96 5.43 3.57
N CYS A 193 9.33 5.99 2.42
CA CYS A 193 10.71 6.41 2.11
C CYS A 193 11.26 7.48 3.06
N ASN A 194 10.42 8.25 3.74
CA ASN A 194 10.83 9.21 4.78
C ASN A 194 10.85 8.57 6.19
N TYR A 195 10.58 7.27 6.31
CA TYR A 195 10.73 6.57 7.58
C TYR A 195 12.21 6.56 8.00
N GLU A 196 12.46 7.15 9.16
CA GLU A 196 13.78 7.28 9.79
C GLU A 196 13.69 6.79 11.25
N PRO A 197 13.91 5.49 11.49
CA PRO A 197 13.75 4.91 12.83
C PRO A 197 14.73 5.50 13.85
N GLU A 198 15.88 6.00 13.39
CA GLU A 198 16.92 6.59 14.23
C GLU A 198 16.54 7.98 14.77
N ASN A 199 15.61 8.68 14.11
CA ASN A 199 15.16 10.01 14.50
C ASN A 199 14.08 9.99 15.61
N ASN A 200 13.75 8.81 16.16
CA ASN A 200 13.23 8.54 17.51
C ASN A 200 12.16 9.50 18.10
N GLN A 201 11.32 10.12 17.27
CA GLN A 201 10.09 10.74 17.78
C GLN A 201 9.07 9.64 18.06
N ILE A 202 8.93 9.29 19.33
CA ILE A 202 7.84 8.43 19.79
C ILE A 202 6.56 9.24 19.67
N HIS A 203 5.61 8.75 18.89
CA HIS A 203 4.30 9.36 18.79
C HIS A 203 3.50 9.14 20.07
N ILE A 204 2.68 10.12 20.48
CA ILE A 204 1.89 9.97 21.70
C ILE A 204 0.93 8.78 21.62
N GLU A 205 0.48 8.46 20.41
CA GLU A 205 -0.34 7.30 20.10
C GLU A 205 0.38 5.98 20.42
N GLU A 206 1.69 5.89 20.16
CA GLU A 206 2.50 4.71 20.50
C GLU A 206 2.60 4.54 22.02
N TYR A 207 2.85 5.65 22.74
CA TYR A 207 2.87 5.65 24.21
C TYR A 207 1.52 5.22 24.80
N LEU A 208 0.42 5.81 24.31
CA LEU A 208 -0.93 5.47 24.77
C LEU A 208 -1.29 4.02 24.47
N TYR A 209 -0.88 3.51 23.31
CA TYR A 209 -1.10 2.12 22.94
C TYR A 209 -0.31 1.16 23.85
N GLN A 210 0.97 1.44 24.10
CA GLN A 210 1.78 0.65 25.03
C GLN A 210 1.20 0.65 26.45
N LYS A 211 0.78 1.82 26.95
CA LYS A 211 0.12 1.93 28.27
C LYS A 211 -1.14 1.08 28.34
N LYS A 212 -1.97 1.09 27.29
CA LYS A 212 -3.17 0.25 27.18
C LYS A 212 -2.83 -1.24 27.21
N LEU A 213 -1.78 -1.66 26.49
CA LEU A 213 -1.31 -3.06 26.52
C LEU A 213 -0.84 -3.47 27.92
N MET A 214 -0.12 -2.61 28.63
CA MET A 214 0.33 -2.87 30.01
C MET A 214 -0.85 -3.05 30.97
N LEU A 215 -1.87 -2.18 30.87
CA LEU A 215 -3.08 -2.30 31.70
C LEU A 215 -3.81 -3.64 31.46
N LYS A 216 -4.03 -4.00 30.18
CA LYS A 216 -4.66 -5.29 29.81
C LYS A 216 -3.89 -6.52 30.30
N ARG A 217 -2.55 -6.43 30.42
CA ARG A 217 -1.72 -7.52 30.94
C ARG A 217 -1.85 -7.69 32.45
N ASN A 218 -2.07 -6.60 33.18
CA ASN A 218 -2.21 -6.62 34.64
C ASN A 218 -3.61 -7.06 35.11
N GLU A 219 -4.59 -7.11 34.19
CA GLU A 219 -5.96 -7.59 34.44
C GLU A 219 -6.14 -9.10 34.19
N LYS A 220 -5.11 -9.78 33.65
CA LYS A 220 -5.09 -11.24 33.43
C LYS A 220 -4.28 -11.94 34.50
#